data_AF-A0A6G8CUZ1-F1
#
_entry.id   AF-A0A6G8CUZ1-F1
#
_cell.length_a   1.000
_cell.length_b   1.000
_cell.length_c   1.000
_cell.angle_alpha   90.00
_cell.angle_beta   90.00
_cell.angle_gamma   90.00
#
_symmetry.space_group_name_H-M   'P 1'
#
loop_
_entity.id
_entity.type
_entity.pdbx_description
1 polymer ?
#
loop_
_entity_poly.entity_id
_entity_poly.type
_entity_poly.pdbx_seq_one_letter_code
_entity_poly.pdbx_strand_id
1 'polypeptide(L)'
;MADAFQPVTRIRCPDGEFIVDARPFELNEGGSSRVDIRYQFRGITLDALQYELYYKNLDSYLLRGQPAIYHLGLKLDTSGGSKKYGPDRGDTLYLQPSRFPAAQAERLATCLTARQTQIRQDMERTKIHGSILLGLMKTRAQLGVTGIARIVAADAPLLGVYGTGGNMILVERNGRVLLHSNSTVNNPAHAVQWGEVVAGTSVHPTLRLHRSIRLEESKYDGQHLLMEKDRRGHRLKEDFEVQWQ
;
A
#
# COMPACT_ATOMS: atom_id res chain seq x y z
N MET A 1 -20.99 -8.02 -0.06
CA MET A 1 -20.10 -8.78 -0.97
C MET A 1 -18.99 -7.84 -1.38
N ALA A 2 -17.73 -8.28 -1.38
CA ALA A 2 -16.66 -7.44 -1.94
C ALA A 2 -16.85 -7.37 -3.46
N ASP A 3 -16.87 -6.16 -4.02
CA ASP A 3 -17.05 -5.97 -5.45
C ASP A 3 -15.86 -6.56 -6.23
N ALA A 4 -16.13 -7.11 -7.42
CA ALA A 4 -15.11 -7.74 -8.24
C ALA A 4 -14.08 -6.72 -8.76
N PHE A 5 -12.85 -7.18 -8.99
CA PHE A 5 -11.80 -6.39 -9.64
C PHE A 5 -12.22 -6.03 -11.08
N GLN A 6 -12.16 -4.74 -11.38
CA GLN A 6 -12.43 -4.13 -12.67
C GLN A 6 -11.11 -3.78 -13.36
N PRO A 7 -10.97 -4.03 -14.66
CA PRO A 7 -9.73 -3.72 -15.39
C PRO A 7 -9.50 -2.21 -15.47
N VAL A 8 -8.25 -1.79 -15.29
CA VAL A 8 -7.80 -0.40 -15.45
C VAL A 8 -6.89 -0.29 -16.69
N THR A 9 -5.78 -1.03 -16.71
CA THR A 9 -4.85 -1.02 -17.84
C THR A 9 -4.21 -2.39 -18.04
N ARG A 10 -3.85 -2.69 -19.28
CA ARG A 10 -3.11 -3.91 -19.66
C ARG A 10 -2.02 -3.54 -20.66
N ILE A 11 -0.78 -3.89 -20.34
CA ILE A 11 0.39 -3.55 -21.13
C ILE A 11 1.18 -4.81 -21.41
N ARG A 12 1.38 -5.10 -22.70
CA ARG A 12 2.26 -6.19 -23.11
C ARG A 12 3.72 -5.72 -23.02
N CYS A 13 4.48 -6.36 -22.14
CA CYS A 13 5.92 -6.14 -21.97
C CYS A 13 6.71 -7.37 -22.45
N PRO A 14 8.05 -7.24 -22.63
CA PRO A 14 8.87 -8.31 -23.22
C PRO A 14 8.75 -9.66 -22.53
N ASP A 15 8.66 -9.68 -21.20
CA ASP A 15 8.62 -10.92 -20.42
C ASP A 15 7.21 -11.33 -19.97
N GLY A 16 6.17 -10.61 -20.41
CA GLY A 16 4.77 -10.93 -20.12
C GLY A 16 3.86 -9.73 -20.01
N GLU A 17 2.59 -9.99 -19.69
CA GLU A 17 1.59 -8.94 -19.51
C GLU A 17 1.69 -8.31 -18.11
N PHE A 18 1.65 -6.98 -18.08
CA PHE A 18 1.46 -6.17 -16.89
C PHE A 18 0.00 -5.69 -16.83
N ILE A 19 -0.67 -5.94 -15.71
CA ILE A 19 -2.10 -5.68 -15.53
C ILE A 19 -2.27 -4.80 -14.29
N VAL A 20 -3.15 -3.81 -14.41
CA VAL A 20 -3.70 -3.08 -13.27
C VAL A 20 -5.20 -3.33 -13.25
N ASP A 21 -5.68 -3.83 -12.12
CA ASP A 21 -7.10 -3.92 -11.81
C ASP A 21 -7.38 -3.14 -10.53
N ALA A 22 -8.64 -2.76 -10.34
CA ALA A 22 -9.07 -2.08 -9.14
C ALA A 22 -10.47 -2.49 -8.70
N ARG A 23 -10.75 -2.42 -7.40
CA ARG A 23 -12.10 -2.65 -6.84
C ARG A 23 -12.39 -1.64 -5.74
N PRO A 24 -13.65 -1.26 -5.52
CA PRO A 24 -14.02 -0.46 -4.36
C PRO A 24 -14.04 -1.35 -3.09
N PHE A 25 -13.68 -0.78 -1.94
CA PHE A 25 -13.70 -1.53 -0.67
C PHE A 25 -14.37 -0.81 0.51
N GLU A 26 -14.59 0.50 0.44
CA GLU A 26 -15.25 1.25 1.51
C GLU A 26 -16.01 2.44 0.95
N LEU A 27 -17.29 2.58 1.28
CA LEU A 27 -18.10 3.76 0.99
C LEU A 27 -17.89 4.79 2.11
N ASN A 28 -17.58 6.05 1.79
CA ASN A 28 -17.61 7.13 2.78
C ASN A 28 -18.99 7.81 2.83
N GLU A 29 -19.23 8.64 3.86
CA GLU A 29 -20.50 9.35 4.09
C GLU A 29 -20.94 10.23 2.90
N GLY A 30 -20.00 10.64 2.04
CA GLY A 30 -20.28 11.38 0.79
C GLY A 30 -20.53 10.50 -0.44
N GLY A 31 -20.63 9.17 -0.27
CA GLY A 31 -20.79 8.19 -1.33
C GLY A 31 -19.52 7.96 -2.18
N SER A 32 -18.37 8.52 -1.86
CA SER A 32 -17.14 8.16 -2.59
C SER A 32 -16.58 6.84 -2.05
N SER A 33 -16.30 5.89 -2.93
CA SER A 33 -15.59 4.67 -2.52
C SER A 33 -14.07 4.90 -2.42
N ARG A 34 -13.40 4.25 -1.46
CA ARG A 34 -11.95 4.01 -1.53
C ARG A 34 -11.70 2.79 -2.42
N VAL A 35 -10.55 2.78 -3.09
CA VAL A 35 -10.22 1.80 -4.12
C VAL A 35 -8.98 1.00 -3.74
N ASP A 36 -9.09 -0.32 -3.85
CA ASP A 36 -8.00 -1.28 -3.76
C ASP A 36 -7.46 -1.49 -5.18
N ILE A 37 -6.16 -1.26 -5.37
CA ILE A 37 -5.48 -1.41 -6.66
C ILE A 37 -4.56 -2.61 -6.59
N ARG A 38 -4.73 -3.52 -7.55
CA ARG A 38 -3.94 -4.72 -7.74
C ARG A 38 -3.09 -4.61 -9.00
N TYR A 39 -1.80 -4.82 -8.83
CA TYR A 39 -0.82 -4.87 -9.91
C TYR A 39 -0.40 -6.31 -10.13
N GLN A 40 -0.37 -6.76 -11.38
CA GLN A 40 0.10 -8.10 -11.73
C GLN A 40 1.12 -8.03 -12.86
N PHE A 41 2.11 -8.92 -12.80
CA PHE A 41 3.04 -9.13 -13.90
C PHE A 41 3.22 -10.63 -14.11
N ARG A 42 3.01 -11.11 -15.35
CA ARG A 42 3.06 -12.55 -15.68
C ARG A 42 2.09 -13.39 -14.83
N GLY A 43 0.92 -12.84 -14.51
CA GLY A 43 -0.08 -13.49 -13.65
C GLY A 43 0.24 -13.50 -12.16
N ILE A 44 1.37 -12.94 -11.73
CA ILE A 44 1.76 -12.84 -10.32
C ILE A 44 1.41 -11.46 -9.79
N THR A 45 0.66 -11.41 -8.68
CA THR A 45 0.37 -10.17 -7.97
C THR A 45 1.63 -9.61 -7.32
N LEU A 46 1.88 -8.32 -7.53
CA LEU A 46 3.03 -7.60 -6.98
C LEU A 46 2.67 -6.94 -5.64
N ASP A 47 3.63 -6.92 -4.72
CA ASP A 47 3.52 -6.14 -3.49
C ASP A 47 3.61 -4.64 -3.85
N ALA A 48 2.74 -3.82 -3.28
CA ALA A 48 2.68 -2.39 -3.57
C ALA A 48 2.54 -1.55 -2.29
N LEU A 49 3.37 -0.52 -2.17
CA LEU A 49 3.39 0.43 -1.05
C LEU A 49 3.28 1.87 -1.57
N GLN A 50 2.42 2.67 -0.95
CA GLN A 50 2.25 4.08 -1.28
C GLN A 50 3.13 4.95 -0.37
N TYR A 51 4.39 5.14 -0.75
CA TYR A 51 5.37 5.87 0.06
C TYR A 51 4.98 7.32 0.26
N GLU A 52 4.48 8.00 -0.78
CA GLU A 52 4.22 9.44 -0.80
C GLU A 52 3.12 9.84 0.18
N LEU A 53 2.21 8.92 0.52
CA LEU A 53 1.20 9.16 1.54
C LEU A 53 1.81 9.26 2.95
N TYR A 54 2.96 8.61 3.17
CA TYR A 54 3.64 8.45 4.45
C TYR A 54 5.16 8.67 4.33
N TYR A 55 5.59 9.61 3.49
CA TYR A 55 6.97 9.62 2.97
C TYR A 55 8.02 9.63 4.08
N LYS A 56 7.84 10.48 5.10
CA LYS A 56 8.76 10.58 6.25
C LYS A 56 8.79 9.33 7.14
N ASN A 57 7.71 8.55 7.18
CA ASN A 57 7.64 7.33 7.96
C ASN A 57 8.26 6.14 7.20
N LEU A 58 8.19 6.18 5.87
CA LEU A 58 8.53 5.04 5.04
C LEU A 58 9.85 5.21 4.27
N ASP A 59 10.37 6.41 4.00
CA ASP A 59 11.57 6.64 3.17
C ASP A 59 12.77 5.71 3.50
N SER A 60 13.06 5.51 4.78
CA SER A 60 14.12 4.60 5.24
C SER A 60 13.91 3.14 4.82
N TYR A 61 12.66 2.70 4.66
CA TYR A 61 12.31 1.38 4.13
C TYR A 61 12.53 1.27 2.63
N LEU A 62 12.31 2.36 1.87
CA LEU A 62 12.54 2.36 0.42
C LEU A 62 14.02 2.13 0.09
N LEU A 63 14.90 2.73 0.88
CA LEU A 63 16.34 2.71 0.67
C LEU A 63 17.05 1.57 1.41
N ARG A 64 16.33 0.79 2.23
CA ARG A 64 16.89 -0.29 3.04
C ARG A 64 17.51 -1.36 2.15
N GLY A 65 18.80 -1.63 2.36
CA GLY A 65 19.55 -2.62 1.57
C GLY A 65 19.97 -2.12 0.18
N GLN A 66 19.85 -0.82 -0.11
CA GLN A 66 20.26 -0.19 -1.37
C GLN A 66 19.73 -0.92 -2.62
N PRO A 67 18.41 -1.13 -2.73
CA PRO A 67 17.85 -1.88 -3.85
C PRO A 67 17.98 -1.08 -5.16
N ALA A 68 17.94 -1.78 -6.29
CA ALA A 68 17.78 -1.11 -7.58
C ALA A 68 16.35 -0.53 -7.68
N ILE A 69 16.26 0.79 -7.85
CA ILE A 69 15.00 1.54 -7.95
C ILE A 69 14.91 2.17 -9.33
N TYR A 70 13.82 1.89 -10.04
CA TYR A 70 13.53 2.43 -11.36
C TYR A 70 12.33 3.39 -11.26
N HIS A 71 12.58 4.68 -11.45
CA HIS A 71 11.53 5.71 -11.41
C HIS A 71 10.76 5.76 -12.73
N LEU A 72 9.43 5.81 -12.66
CA LEU A 72 8.56 5.78 -13.85
C LEU A 72 8.02 7.17 -14.23
N GLY A 73 8.80 8.22 -13.94
CA GLY A 73 8.56 9.58 -14.45
C GLY A 73 7.46 10.40 -13.77
N LEU A 74 6.90 9.93 -12.64
CA LEU A 74 5.96 10.75 -11.85
C LEU A 74 6.70 11.87 -11.10
N LYS A 75 6.09 13.07 -11.04
CA LYS A 75 6.59 14.20 -10.24
C LYS A 75 6.13 14.06 -8.79
N LEU A 76 6.73 13.12 -8.08
CA LEU A 76 6.38 12.76 -6.71
C LEU A 76 6.79 13.87 -5.75
N ASP A 77 5.90 14.23 -4.83
CA ASP A 77 6.23 15.15 -3.75
C ASP A 77 7.06 14.42 -2.67
N THR A 78 8.37 14.61 -2.72
CA THR A 78 9.36 14.09 -1.77
C THR A 78 9.89 15.18 -0.83
N SER A 79 9.33 16.40 -0.92
CA SER A 79 9.84 17.61 -0.27
C SER A 79 9.52 17.72 1.23
N GLY A 80 8.75 16.79 1.80
CA GLY A 80 8.32 16.88 3.20
C GLY A 80 7.36 15.79 3.64
N GLY A 81 6.74 15.97 4.81
CA GLY A 81 5.95 14.97 5.54
C GLY A 81 4.72 14.39 4.81
N SER A 82 4.01 13.48 5.47
CA SER A 82 2.83 12.77 4.97
C SER A 82 1.78 13.72 4.38
N LYS A 83 1.53 13.65 3.06
CA LYS A 83 0.57 14.53 2.37
C LYS A 83 -0.55 13.72 1.73
N LYS A 84 -1.80 14.18 1.95
CA LYS A 84 -3.01 13.64 1.32
C LYS A 84 -3.27 14.17 -0.11
N TYR A 85 -2.51 15.16 -0.58
CA TYR A 85 -2.65 15.78 -1.90
C TYR A 85 -1.28 16.15 -2.47
N GLY A 86 -1.14 16.11 -3.80
CA GLY A 86 0.10 16.42 -4.54
C GLY A 86 -0.13 16.31 -6.05
N PRO A 87 0.81 16.79 -6.88
CA PRO A 87 0.64 16.84 -8.34
C PRO A 87 0.60 15.45 -8.98
N ASP A 88 1.43 14.51 -8.51
CA ASP A 88 1.41 13.11 -8.91
C ASP A 88 1.47 12.16 -7.70
N ARG A 89 0.85 10.99 -7.86
CA ARG A 89 0.78 9.92 -6.85
C ARG A 89 0.84 8.57 -7.54
N GLY A 90 1.56 7.62 -6.95
CA GLY A 90 1.58 6.26 -7.46
C GLY A 90 2.13 5.28 -6.44
N ASP A 91 1.85 4.02 -6.68
CA ASP A 91 2.37 2.96 -5.84
C ASP A 91 3.81 2.61 -6.24
N THR A 92 4.60 2.22 -5.25
CA THR A 92 5.92 1.60 -5.42
C THR A 92 5.72 0.10 -5.49
N LEU A 93 6.09 -0.51 -6.62
CA LEU A 93 5.91 -1.94 -6.87
C LEU A 93 7.20 -2.70 -6.59
N TYR A 94 7.08 -3.80 -5.85
CA TYR A 94 8.21 -4.67 -5.51
C TYR A 94 8.23 -5.92 -6.37
N LEU A 95 9.38 -6.16 -7.00
CA LEU A 95 9.69 -7.38 -7.73
C LEU A 95 10.66 -8.21 -6.89
N GLN A 96 10.11 -9.25 -6.27
CA GLN A 96 10.87 -10.17 -5.42
C GLN A 96 11.97 -10.87 -6.24
N PRO A 97 13.27 -10.74 -5.87
CA PRO A 97 14.38 -11.30 -6.65
C PRO A 97 14.32 -12.82 -6.84
N SER A 98 13.70 -13.53 -5.89
CA SER A 98 13.46 -14.97 -5.96
C SER A 98 12.52 -15.38 -7.10
N ARG A 99 11.70 -14.46 -7.61
CA ARG A 99 10.72 -14.70 -8.69
C ARG A 99 11.04 -13.94 -9.97
N PHE A 100 11.70 -12.79 -9.84
CA PHE A 100 12.00 -11.87 -10.92
C PHE A 100 13.49 -11.48 -10.88
N PRO A 101 14.32 -11.97 -11.80
CA PRO A 101 15.71 -11.54 -11.90
C PRO A 101 15.82 -10.02 -12.12
N ALA A 102 16.92 -9.40 -11.68
CA ALA A 102 17.12 -7.96 -11.78
C ALA A 102 16.94 -7.41 -13.22
N ALA A 103 17.46 -8.12 -14.22
CA ALA A 103 17.31 -7.75 -15.64
C ALA A 103 15.85 -7.76 -16.12
N GLN A 104 14.99 -8.59 -15.52
CA GLN A 104 13.56 -8.60 -15.82
C GLN A 104 12.86 -7.39 -15.19
N ALA A 105 13.27 -6.98 -13.99
CA ALA A 105 12.76 -5.77 -13.36
C ALA A 105 13.12 -4.52 -14.18
N GLU A 106 14.35 -4.45 -14.69
CA GLU A 106 14.80 -3.37 -15.59
C GLU A 106 13.97 -3.32 -16.88
N ARG A 107 13.82 -4.45 -17.58
CA ARG A 107 13.01 -4.50 -18.83
C ARG A 107 11.55 -4.14 -18.61
N LEU A 108 10.96 -4.57 -17.49
CA LEU A 108 9.62 -4.15 -17.11
C LEU A 108 9.58 -2.64 -16.88
N ALA A 109 10.52 -2.09 -16.13
CA ALA A 109 10.58 -0.65 -15.88
C ALA A 109 10.73 0.15 -17.18
N THR A 110 11.62 -0.26 -18.09
CA THR A 110 11.75 0.36 -19.42
C THR A 110 10.44 0.31 -20.20
N CYS A 111 9.76 -0.85 -20.21
CA CYS A 111 8.46 -1.01 -20.86
C CYS A 111 7.40 -0.06 -20.28
N LEU A 112 7.27 0.01 -18.96
CA LEU A 112 6.27 0.85 -18.30
C LEU A 112 6.58 2.34 -18.44
N THR A 113 7.86 2.74 -18.39
CA THR A 113 8.28 4.12 -18.67
C THR A 113 7.91 4.53 -20.09
N ALA A 114 8.15 3.67 -21.09
CA ALA A 114 7.76 3.94 -22.47
C ALA A 114 6.23 4.04 -22.66
N ARG A 115 5.44 3.52 -21.71
CA ARG A 115 3.97 3.55 -21.71
C ARG A 115 3.37 4.45 -20.63
N GLN A 116 4.18 5.28 -19.96
CA GLN A 116 3.75 6.07 -18.81
C GLN A 116 2.53 6.94 -19.12
N THR A 117 2.53 7.62 -20.27
CA THR A 117 1.40 8.47 -20.70
C THR A 117 0.10 7.66 -20.86
N GLN A 118 0.19 6.46 -21.41
CA GLN A 118 -0.95 5.55 -21.55
C GLN A 118 -1.47 5.13 -20.17
N ILE A 119 -0.58 4.67 -19.27
CA ILE A 119 -0.93 4.27 -17.91
C ILE A 119 -1.66 5.39 -17.18
N ARG A 120 -1.11 6.62 -17.25
CA ARG A 120 -1.70 7.80 -16.63
C ARG A 120 -3.11 8.07 -17.16
N GLN A 121 -3.28 8.07 -18.48
CA GLN A 121 -4.59 8.30 -19.10
C GLN A 121 -5.61 7.22 -18.71
N ASP A 122 -5.20 5.95 -18.69
CA ASP A 122 -6.05 4.84 -18.29
C ASP A 122 -6.48 4.98 -16.82
N MET A 123 -5.54 5.32 -15.93
CA MET A 123 -5.82 5.54 -14.50
C MET A 123 -6.72 6.75 -14.24
N GLU A 124 -6.51 7.87 -14.94
CA GLU A 124 -7.31 9.09 -14.79
C GLU A 124 -8.75 8.92 -15.32
N ARG A 125 -8.91 8.17 -16.42
CA ARG A 125 -10.21 7.97 -17.07
C ARG A 125 -11.05 6.87 -16.43
N THR A 126 -10.41 5.85 -15.86
CA THR A 126 -11.11 4.71 -15.29
C THR A 126 -11.91 5.11 -14.05
N LYS A 127 -13.20 4.79 -14.05
CA LYS A 127 -14.08 4.95 -12.90
C LYS A 127 -14.36 3.57 -12.33
N ILE A 128 -14.15 3.40 -11.04
CA ILE A 128 -14.38 2.12 -10.35
C ILE A 128 -15.78 2.15 -9.77
N HIS A 129 -16.60 1.20 -10.19
CA HIS A 129 -18.01 1.13 -9.82
C HIS A 129 -18.19 0.24 -8.59
N GLY A 130 -18.92 0.75 -7.59
CA GLY A 130 -19.36 -0.01 -6.43
C GLY A 130 -20.81 -0.48 -6.52
N SER A 131 -21.18 -1.44 -5.66
CA SER A 131 -22.55 -1.93 -5.53
C SER A 131 -23.48 -0.91 -4.85
N ILE A 132 -24.76 -0.95 -5.26
CA ILE A 132 -25.80 0.01 -4.89
C ILE A 132 -26.46 -0.42 -3.57
N LEU A 133 -26.62 0.51 -2.62
CA LEU A 133 -27.73 0.46 -1.67
C LEU A 133 -28.65 1.66 -1.96
N LEU A 134 -29.80 1.41 -2.58
CA LEU A 134 -30.93 2.34 -2.69
C LEU A 134 -30.69 3.70 -3.42
N GLY A 135 -29.84 3.75 -4.45
CA GLY A 135 -29.87 4.82 -5.47
C GLY A 135 -29.51 6.26 -5.04
N LEU A 136 -29.12 6.49 -3.78
CA LEU A 136 -28.94 7.83 -3.20
C LEU A 136 -27.47 8.29 -3.05
N MET A 137 -26.49 7.44 -3.36
CA MET A 137 -25.06 7.75 -3.15
C MET A 137 -24.25 7.65 -4.44
N LYS A 138 -23.14 8.40 -4.50
CA LYS A 138 -22.13 8.21 -5.57
C LYS A 138 -21.73 6.73 -5.56
N THR A 139 -21.70 6.10 -6.73
CA THR A 139 -21.32 4.68 -6.89
C THR A 139 -19.99 4.52 -7.60
N ARG A 140 -19.24 5.63 -7.73
CA ARG A 140 -18.04 5.71 -8.54
C ARG A 140 -16.92 6.32 -7.72
N ALA A 141 -15.76 5.68 -7.77
CA ALA A 141 -14.52 6.22 -7.24
C ALA A 141 -13.48 6.39 -8.33
N GLN A 142 -12.64 7.40 -8.12
CA GLN A 142 -11.37 7.52 -8.81
C GLN A 142 -10.32 6.69 -8.07
N LEU A 143 -9.28 6.26 -8.77
CA LEU A 143 -8.22 5.42 -8.20
C LEU A 143 -7.42 6.11 -7.07
N GLY A 144 -7.44 7.44 -7.00
CA GLY A 144 -6.67 8.19 -5.99
C GLY A 144 -5.16 8.24 -6.26
N VAL A 145 -4.71 7.66 -7.37
CA VAL A 145 -3.34 7.69 -7.92
C VAL A 145 -3.36 8.15 -9.37
N THR A 146 -2.27 8.75 -9.83
CA THR A 146 -2.08 9.22 -11.22
C THR A 146 -1.19 8.30 -12.05
N GLY A 147 -0.56 7.30 -11.43
CA GLY A 147 0.34 6.38 -12.12
C GLY A 147 0.97 5.35 -11.18
N ILE A 148 2.12 4.84 -11.61
CA ILE A 148 3.02 4.00 -10.81
C ILE A 148 4.25 4.84 -10.51
N ALA A 149 4.65 4.91 -9.24
CA ALA A 149 5.76 5.76 -8.83
C ALA A 149 7.11 5.20 -9.28
N ARG A 150 7.33 3.91 -8.99
CA ARG A 150 8.62 3.24 -9.14
C ARG A 150 8.48 1.73 -9.09
N ILE A 151 9.45 1.05 -9.68
CA ILE A 151 9.70 -0.39 -9.52
C ILE A 151 10.95 -0.57 -8.65
N VAL A 152 10.90 -1.50 -7.70
CA VAL A 152 12.02 -1.85 -6.82
C VAL A 152 12.33 -3.34 -6.99
N ALA A 153 13.56 -3.67 -7.37
CA ALA A 153 14.03 -5.05 -7.49
C ALA A 153 14.50 -5.60 -6.13
N ALA A 154 13.54 -5.79 -5.22
CA ALA A 154 13.76 -6.32 -3.87
C ALA A 154 12.47 -6.94 -3.33
N ASP A 155 12.57 -7.71 -2.24
CA ASP A 155 11.40 -8.07 -1.45
C ASP A 155 10.79 -6.82 -0.80
N ALA A 156 9.46 -6.74 -0.75
CA ALA A 156 8.80 -5.63 -0.06
C ALA A 156 9.18 -5.66 1.43
N PRO A 157 9.66 -4.55 2.02
CA PRO A 157 10.19 -4.57 3.38
C PRO A 157 9.08 -4.69 4.44
N LEU A 158 7.83 -4.43 4.04
CA LEU A 158 6.64 -4.49 4.88
C LEU A 158 5.66 -5.53 4.32
N LEU A 159 4.96 -6.23 5.22
CA LEU A 159 3.81 -7.08 4.92
C LEU A 159 2.53 -6.25 4.84
N GLY A 160 2.44 -5.16 5.61
CA GLY A 160 1.27 -4.30 5.63
C GLY A 160 1.53 -2.98 6.34
N VAL A 161 0.74 -1.98 5.94
CA VAL A 161 0.66 -0.66 6.55
C VAL A 161 -0.79 -0.39 6.89
N TYR A 162 -1.12 -0.32 8.17
CA TYR A 162 -2.48 -0.12 8.65
C TYR A 162 -2.61 1.25 9.31
N GLY A 163 -3.78 1.87 9.14
CA GLY A 163 -4.08 3.18 9.73
C GLY A 163 -4.09 4.32 8.73
N THR A 164 -5.05 5.24 8.89
CA THR A 164 -5.25 6.37 7.95
C THR A 164 -5.36 7.74 8.64
N GLY A 165 -4.93 7.82 9.90
CA GLY A 165 -5.04 8.99 10.77
C GLY A 165 -3.71 9.41 11.41
N GLY A 166 -3.76 9.76 12.69
CA GLY A 166 -2.60 10.24 13.47
C GLY A 166 -1.59 9.16 13.86
N ASN A 167 -1.93 7.88 13.69
CA ASN A 167 -1.04 6.75 13.92
C ASN A 167 -1.05 5.80 12.72
N MET A 168 0.03 5.05 12.55
CA MET A 168 0.11 3.94 11.61
C MET A 168 0.75 2.73 12.29
N ILE A 169 0.36 1.55 11.84
CA ILE A 169 0.94 0.28 12.27
C ILE A 169 1.72 -0.29 11.09
N LEU A 170 3.01 -0.54 11.30
CA LEU A 170 3.88 -1.17 10.32
C LEU A 170 4.12 -2.62 10.72
N VAL A 171 3.82 -3.54 9.82
CA VAL A 171 4.18 -4.95 9.97
C VAL A 171 5.37 -5.21 9.06
N GLU A 172 6.56 -5.29 9.63
CA GLU A 172 7.78 -5.56 8.86
C GLU A 172 7.85 -7.03 8.41
N ARG A 173 8.45 -7.28 7.24
CA ARG A 173 8.61 -8.64 6.71
C ARG A 173 9.53 -9.54 7.54
N ASN A 174 10.42 -8.95 8.35
CA ASN A 174 11.24 -9.67 9.33
C ASN A 174 10.48 -10.02 10.62
N GLY A 175 9.21 -9.65 10.73
CA GLY A 175 8.33 -9.97 11.84
C GLY A 175 8.17 -8.89 12.90
N ARG A 176 8.84 -7.73 12.86
CA ARG A 176 8.55 -6.68 13.85
C ARG A 176 7.21 -5.99 13.58
N VAL A 177 6.45 -5.69 14.63
CA VAL A 177 5.21 -4.90 14.56
C VAL A 177 5.44 -3.59 15.30
N LEU A 178 5.36 -2.48 14.57
CA LEU A 178 5.65 -1.15 15.09
C LEU A 178 4.38 -0.29 15.07
N LEU A 179 4.14 0.44 16.16
CA LEU A 179 3.18 1.54 16.17
C LEU A 179 3.97 2.85 15.99
N HIS A 180 3.67 3.59 14.93
CA HIS A 180 4.30 4.88 14.65
C HIS A 180 3.29 6.01 14.78
N SER A 181 3.75 7.18 15.23
CA SER A 181 3.03 8.43 15.02
C SER A 181 3.14 8.83 13.56
N ASN A 182 2.00 9.15 12.95
CA ASN A 182 1.92 9.70 11.60
C ASN A 182 1.97 11.22 11.71
N SER A 183 3.15 11.72 12.07
CA SER A 183 3.40 13.14 12.34
C SER A 183 3.55 13.93 11.05
N THR A 184 2.98 15.14 11.02
CA THR A 184 3.12 16.06 9.87
C THR A 184 4.50 16.71 9.82
N VAL A 185 4.74 17.49 8.76
CA VAL A 185 6.00 18.00 8.18
C VAL A 185 7.16 18.30 9.17
N ASN A 186 6.91 18.71 10.41
CA ASN A 186 7.95 19.23 11.32
C ASN A 186 8.38 18.31 12.48
N ASN A 187 7.72 17.17 12.74
CA ASN A 187 8.07 16.31 13.88
C ASN A 187 8.61 14.95 13.41
N PRO A 188 9.72 14.43 13.98
CA PRO A 188 10.17 13.07 13.69
C PRO A 188 9.05 12.09 14.03
N ALA A 189 8.89 11.05 13.21
CA ALA A 189 7.97 9.97 13.54
C ALA A 189 8.51 9.24 14.77
N HIS A 190 7.75 9.20 15.86
CA HIS A 190 8.05 8.34 16.98
C HIS A 190 7.54 6.93 16.67
N ALA A 191 8.34 5.93 16.98
CA ALA A 191 7.98 4.54 16.77
C ALA A 191 8.24 3.76 18.06
N VAL A 192 7.32 2.88 18.41
CA VAL A 192 7.49 1.92 19.49
C VAL A 192 7.18 0.53 18.94
N GLN A 193 7.97 -0.46 19.35
CA GLN A 193 7.64 -1.84 19.03
C GLN A 193 6.41 -2.25 19.84
N TRP A 194 5.35 -2.61 19.14
CA TRP A 194 4.12 -3.10 19.74
C TRP A 194 4.15 -4.61 19.98
N GLY A 195 4.87 -5.32 19.12
CA GLY A 195 5.02 -6.76 19.24
C GLY A 195 5.72 -7.35 18.03
N GLU A 196 5.36 -8.58 17.70
CA GLU A 196 5.99 -9.38 16.67
C GLU A 196 4.99 -10.27 15.93
N VAL A 197 5.31 -10.59 14.68
CA VAL A 197 4.71 -11.66 13.89
C VAL A 197 5.49 -12.92 14.19
N VAL A 198 4.80 -13.96 14.64
CA VAL A 198 5.34 -15.31 14.75
C VAL A 198 4.68 -16.22 13.74
N ALA A 199 5.39 -17.27 13.35
CA ALA A 199 4.79 -18.32 12.53
C ALA A 199 3.59 -18.92 13.31
N GLY A 200 2.40 -18.71 12.76
CA GLY A 200 1.16 -19.26 13.31
C GLY A 200 1.05 -20.74 13.00
N THR A 201 0.24 -21.45 13.78
CA THR A 201 -0.15 -22.84 13.50
C THR A 201 -1.35 -22.93 12.54
N SER A 202 -1.90 -21.79 12.12
CA SER A 202 -3.08 -21.69 11.27
C SER A 202 -2.73 -21.13 9.89
N VAL A 203 -3.76 -20.91 9.07
CA VAL A 203 -3.66 -20.31 7.73
C VAL A 203 -3.16 -18.86 7.80
N HIS A 204 -3.36 -18.18 8.94
CA HIS A 204 -2.93 -16.80 9.14
C HIS A 204 -1.72 -16.72 10.08
N PRO A 205 -0.74 -15.84 9.79
CA PRO A 205 0.32 -15.54 10.73
C PRO A 205 -0.24 -14.95 12.04
N THR A 206 0.43 -15.20 13.15
CA THR A 206 0.00 -14.74 14.48
C THR A 206 0.77 -13.50 14.91
N LEU A 207 0.08 -12.47 15.37
CA LEU A 207 0.64 -11.31 16.03
C LEU A 207 0.67 -11.53 17.55
N ARG A 208 1.85 -11.50 18.15
CA ARG A 208 2.03 -11.43 19.61
C ARG A 208 2.20 -9.97 19.99
N LEU A 209 1.21 -9.40 20.67
CA LEU A 209 1.10 -7.95 20.89
C LEU A 209 0.90 -7.63 22.36
N HIS A 210 1.46 -6.52 22.82
CA HIS A 210 1.15 -5.99 24.14
C HIS A 210 -0.27 -5.41 24.16
N ARG A 211 -1.08 -5.75 25.17
CA ARG A 211 -2.46 -5.25 25.25
C ARG A 211 -2.54 -3.72 25.41
N SER A 212 -1.59 -3.15 26.12
CA SER A 212 -1.45 -1.70 26.22
C SER A 212 -0.08 -1.26 25.76
N ILE A 213 -0.06 -0.19 24.99
CA ILE A 213 1.16 0.40 24.44
C ILE A 213 1.14 1.90 24.68
N ARG A 214 2.31 2.45 25.01
CA ARG A 214 2.51 3.90 25.11
C ARG A 214 3.34 4.35 23.92
N LEU A 215 2.82 5.33 23.20
CA LEU A 215 3.53 6.05 22.15
C LEU A 215 3.49 7.53 22.54
N GLU A 216 4.66 8.15 22.64
CA GLU A 216 4.81 9.50 23.21
C GLU A 216 4.18 9.55 24.62
N GLU A 217 3.32 10.52 24.92
CA GLU A 217 2.63 10.64 26.20
C GLU A 217 1.27 9.89 26.22
N SER A 218 0.84 9.36 25.08
CA SER A 218 -0.47 8.73 24.92
C SER A 218 -0.42 7.22 25.17
N LYS A 219 -1.38 6.73 25.94
CA LYS A 219 -1.62 5.30 26.16
C LYS A 219 -2.71 4.82 25.22
N TYR A 220 -2.41 3.77 24.46
CA TYR A 220 -3.34 3.13 23.55
C TYR A 220 -3.76 1.76 24.09
N ASP A 221 -5.03 1.41 23.86
CA ASP A 221 -5.52 0.05 23.96
C ASP A 221 -5.31 -0.63 22.60
N GLY A 222 -4.47 -1.67 22.59
CA GLY A 222 -4.14 -2.42 21.39
C GLY A 222 -5.37 -3.00 20.69
N GLN A 223 -6.45 -3.28 21.43
CA GLN A 223 -7.67 -3.84 20.86
C GLN A 223 -8.33 -2.89 19.84
N HIS A 224 -8.23 -1.56 20.06
CA HIS A 224 -8.74 -0.57 19.10
C HIS A 224 -7.87 -0.47 17.85
N LEU A 225 -6.54 -0.61 18.01
CA LEU A 225 -5.59 -0.58 16.90
C LEU A 225 -5.78 -1.74 15.91
N LEU A 226 -6.28 -2.89 16.37
CA LEU A 226 -6.61 -4.03 15.51
C LEU A 226 -7.72 -3.75 14.48
N MET A 227 -8.50 -2.67 14.68
CA MET A 227 -9.59 -2.27 13.79
C MET A 227 -9.12 -1.36 12.65
N GLU A 228 -7.86 -0.90 12.69
CA GLU A 228 -7.28 -0.08 11.64
C GLU A 228 -7.19 -0.87 10.32
N LYS A 229 -7.50 -0.16 9.23
CA LYS A 229 -7.51 -0.73 7.88
C LYS A 229 -6.23 -0.38 7.13
N ASP A 230 -5.81 -1.27 6.23
CA ASP A 230 -4.79 -0.98 5.24
C ASP A 230 -5.38 -0.29 3.98
N ARG A 231 -4.53 -0.08 2.97
CA ARG A 231 -4.93 0.50 1.68
C ARG A 231 -5.92 -0.35 0.87
N ARG A 232 -6.09 -1.64 1.22
CA ARG A 232 -7.01 -2.59 0.58
C ARG A 232 -8.35 -2.67 1.33
N GLY A 233 -8.45 -2.00 2.48
CA GLY A 233 -9.62 -2.02 3.35
C GLY A 233 -9.65 -3.16 4.36
N HIS A 234 -8.62 -4.00 4.36
CA HIS A 234 -8.52 -5.12 5.29
C HIS A 234 -8.12 -4.59 6.65
N ARG A 235 -8.79 -5.05 7.70
CA ARG A 235 -8.38 -4.74 9.07
C ARG A 235 -7.20 -5.59 9.48
N LEU A 236 -6.37 -5.09 10.40
CA LEU A 236 -5.26 -5.87 10.95
C LEU A 236 -5.72 -7.23 11.51
N LYS A 237 -6.84 -7.27 12.24
CA LYS A 237 -7.42 -8.54 12.75
C LYS A 237 -7.97 -9.50 11.68
N GLU A 238 -8.13 -9.04 10.45
CA GLU A 238 -8.62 -9.88 9.33
C GLU A 238 -7.44 -10.57 8.61
N ASP A 239 -6.25 -9.98 8.68
CA ASP A 239 -5.04 -10.54 8.07
C ASP A 239 -4.24 -11.45 9.03
N PHE A 240 -4.44 -11.30 10.35
CA PHE A 240 -3.66 -11.98 11.38
C PHE A 240 -4.50 -12.52 12.55
N GLU A 241 -4.04 -13.61 13.15
CA GLU A 241 -4.46 -14.00 14.50
C GLU A 241 -3.77 -13.15 15.56
N VAL A 242 -4.38 -12.98 16.73
CA VAL A 242 -3.81 -12.13 17.80
C VAL A 242 -3.68 -12.90 19.10
N GLN A 243 -2.48 -12.81 19.69
CA GLN A 243 -2.17 -13.28 21.03
C GLN A 243 -1.69 -12.09 21.87
N TRP A 244 -2.38 -11.86 22.99
CA TRP A 244 -2.01 -10.79 23.92
C TRP A 244 -0.89 -11.24 24.86
N GLN A 245 0.06 -10.35 25.08
CA GLN A 245 1.12 -10.42 26.10
C GLN A 245 0.89 -9.38 27.18
#